data_AF-A0A076HLT5-F1
#
_entry.id   AF-A0A076HLT5-F1
#
_cell.length_a   1.000
_cell.length_b   1.000
_cell.length_c   1.000
_cell.angle_alpha   90.00
_cell.angle_beta   90.00
_cell.angle_gamma   90.00
#
_symmetry.space_group_name_H-M   'P 1'
#
loop_
_entity.id
_entity.type
_entity.pdbx_description
1 polymer ?
#
loop_
_entity_poly.entity_id
_entity_poly.type
_entity_poly.pdbx_seq_one_letter_code
_entity_poly.pdbx_strand_id
1 'polypeptide(L)'
;MLRHPLEMCISMFFFSRRRRNIDLEKQKPEKVYDDLEKFIMNKKNYTKFIFDIETESQIPEKLTQYAFIGVTEKFEESCQLLAGMINISTSFNQSFFNKTKRTSAVRDIINKNYGNLMSAHQEFNDDYSIYNYALNKLKNC
;
A
#
# COMPACT_ATOMS: atom_id res chain seq x y z
N MET A 1 -9.53 -3.51 -1.82
CA MET A 1 -8.67 -2.61 -2.61
C MET A 1 -7.23 -2.89 -2.25
N LEU A 2 -6.35 -2.96 -3.25
CA LEU A 2 -4.90 -3.09 -3.04
C LEU A 2 -4.26 -1.72 -2.86
N ARG A 3 -3.04 -1.70 -2.36
CA ARG A 3 -2.22 -0.49 -2.20
C ARG A 3 -0.80 -0.83 -2.61
N HIS A 4 -0.04 0.17 -3.05
CA HIS A 4 1.37 -0.01 -3.36
C HIS A 4 2.10 -0.68 -2.16
N PRO A 5 2.85 -1.78 -2.37
CA PRO A 5 3.38 -2.60 -1.26
C PRO A 5 4.22 -1.83 -0.24
N LEU A 6 5.14 -0.98 -0.69
CA LEU A 6 5.96 -0.14 0.20
C LEU A 6 5.11 0.83 1.02
N GLU A 7 4.17 1.54 0.38
CA GLU A 7 3.29 2.51 1.03
C GLU A 7 2.36 1.85 2.05
N MET A 8 1.95 0.60 1.79
CA MET A 8 1.24 -0.23 2.75
C MET A 8 2.11 -0.49 3.98
N CYS A 9 3.36 -0.93 3.80
CA CYS A 9 4.30 -1.16 4.91
C CYS A 9 4.55 0.10 5.74
N ILE A 10 4.82 1.24 5.09
CA ILE A 10 5.01 2.53 5.76
C ILE A 10 3.76 2.88 6.58
N SER A 11 2.57 2.72 6.00
CA SER A 11 1.32 3.04 6.69
C SER A 11 1.05 2.11 7.87
N MET A 12 1.33 0.81 7.72
CA MET A 12 1.21 -0.18 8.79
C MET A 12 2.20 0.09 9.93
N PHE A 13 3.43 0.50 9.63
CA PHE A 13 4.41 0.87 10.64
C PHE A 13 3.87 1.99 11.56
N PHE A 14 3.47 3.12 10.96
CA PHE A 14 2.96 4.25 11.72
C PHE A 14 1.62 3.95 12.40
N PHE A 15 0.74 3.16 11.77
CA PHE A 15 -0.48 2.68 12.39
C PHE A 15 -0.20 1.84 13.65
N SER A 16 0.77 0.94 13.59
CA SER A 16 1.16 0.08 14.73
C SER A 16 1.72 0.88 15.90
N ARG A 17 2.53 1.91 15.62
CA ARG A 17 3.07 2.83 16.63
C ARG A 17 1.97 3.63 17.30
N ARG A 18 1.03 4.17 16.51
CA ARG A 18 -0.15 4.87 17.03
C ARG A 18 -1.00 3.98 17.92
N ARG A 19 -1.27 2.73 17.52
CA ARG A 19 -2.02 1.77 18.33
C ARG A 19 -1.37 1.45 19.68
N ARG A 20 -0.04 1.56 19.76
CA ARG A 20 0.74 1.37 20.99
C ARG A 20 0.93 2.67 21.79
N ASN A 21 0.24 3.75 21.43
CA ASN A 21 0.39 5.09 22.03
C ASN A 21 1.85 5.57 22.05
N ILE A 22 2.64 5.17 21.05
CA ILE A 22 4.04 5.59 20.93
C ILE A 22 4.05 7.00 20.33
N ASP A 23 4.50 7.96 21.13
CA ASP A 23 4.69 9.34 20.71
C ASP A 23 5.94 9.46 19.82
N LEU A 24 5.72 9.81 18.55
CA LEU A 24 6.79 9.97 17.56
C LEU A 24 7.45 11.34 17.66
N GLU A 25 6.78 12.34 18.23
CA GLU A 25 7.35 13.69 18.40
C GLU A 25 8.46 13.70 19.45
N LYS A 26 8.44 12.73 20.38
CA LYS A 26 9.48 12.52 21.40
C LYS A 26 10.67 11.70 20.92
N GLN A 27 10.65 11.20 19.69
CA GLN A 27 11.73 10.35 19.16
C GLN A 27 12.56 11.09 18.12
N LYS A 28 13.86 10.81 18.10
CA LYS A 28 14.77 11.32 17.07
C LYS A 28 14.29 10.80 15.69
N PRO A 29 14.11 11.67 14.68
CA PRO A 29 13.62 11.27 13.36
C PRO A 29 14.43 10.12 12.72
N GLU A 30 15.74 10.10 12.92
CA GLU A 30 16.66 9.08 12.41
C GLU A 30 16.34 7.71 13.03
N LYS A 31 16.08 7.66 14.35
CA LYS A 31 15.69 6.42 15.02
C LYS A 31 14.34 5.90 14.50
N VAL A 32 13.39 6.79 14.26
CA VAL A 32 12.10 6.40 13.67
C VAL A 32 12.28 5.85 12.26
N TYR A 33 13.18 6.44 11.48
CA TYR A 33 13.55 5.97 10.15
C TYR A 33 14.23 4.60 10.19
N ASP A 34 15.23 4.39 11.05
CA ASP A 34 15.91 3.09 11.19
C ASP A 34 14.93 1.98 11.60
N ASP A 35 14.00 2.29 12.52
CA ASP A 35 12.95 1.37 12.94
C ASP A 35 11.97 1.06 11.80
N LEU A 36 11.67 2.05 10.94
CA LEU A 36 10.84 1.89 9.76
C LEU A 36 11.53 1.01 8.71
N GLU A 37 12.81 1.26 8.43
CA GLU A 37 13.60 0.47 7.47
C GLU A 37 13.64 -1.00 7.91
N LYS A 38 13.96 -1.26 9.19
CA LYS A 38 13.89 -2.61 9.77
C LYS A 38 12.50 -3.22 9.65
N PHE A 39 11.45 -2.44 9.85
CA PHE A 39 10.08 -2.94 9.70
C PHE A 39 9.78 -3.35 8.26
N ILE A 40 10.11 -2.51 7.28
CA ILE A 40 9.91 -2.75 5.85
C ILE A 40 10.67 -4.02 5.42
N MET A 41 11.94 -4.15 5.82
CA MET A 41 12.76 -5.31 5.44
C MET A 41 12.26 -6.64 6.03
N ASN A 42 11.52 -6.59 7.15
CA ASN A 42 10.94 -7.77 7.79
C ASN A 42 9.49 -8.06 7.37
N LYS A 43 8.80 -7.12 6.71
CA LYS A 43 7.40 -7.25 6.30
C LYS A 43 7.30 -7.32 4.79
N LYS A 44 7.26 -8.55 4.28
CA LYS A 44 7.18 -8.86 2.85
C LYS A 44 5.95 -9.72 2.57
N ASN A 45 5.50 -9.74 1.32
CA ASN A 45 4.53 -10.72 0.81
C ASN A 45 3.19 -10.75 1.56
N TYR A 46 2.71 -9.60 2.04
CA TYR A 46 1.47 -9.51 2.82
C TYR A 46 0.25 -9.81 1.95
N THR A 47 0.24 -9.24 0.75
CA THR A 47 -0.84 -9.39 -0.22
C THR A 47 -0.85 -10.81 -0.77
N LYS A 48 0.34 -11.34 -1.08
CA LYS A 48 0.57 -12.73 -1.48
C LYS A 48 0.01 -13.72 -0.44
N PHE A 49 0.27 -13.48 0.84
CA PHE A 49 -0.25 -14.28 1.94
C PHE A 49 -1.79 -14.21 2.03
N ILE A 50 -2.39 -13.03 1.91
CA ILE A 50 -3.85 -12.86 1.99
C ILE A 50 -4.59 -13.61 0.87
N PHE A 51 -4.05 -13.55 -0.35
CA PHE A 51 -4.68 -14.19 -1.50
C PHE A 51 -4.26 -15.64 -1.70
N ASP A 52 -3.41 -16.18 -0.81
CA ASP A 52 -2.89 -17.54 -0.92
C ASP A 52 -2.28 -17.79 -2.32
N ILE A 53 -1.38 -16.88 -2.71
CA ILE A 53 -0.63 -16.94 -3.97
C ILE A 53 0.76 -17.51 -3.64
N GLU A 54 1.13 -18.63 -4.23
CA GLU A 54 2.46 -19.23 -4.07
C GLU A 54 3.41 -18.76 -5.18
N THR A 55 2.89 -18.66 -6.40
CA THR A 55 3.65 -18.31 -7.62
C THR A 55 2.98 -17.17 -8.40
N GLU A 56 3.77 -16.41 -9.17
CA GLU A 56 3.24 -15.31 -9.99
C GLU A 56 2.20 -15.78 -11.02
N SER A 57 2.31 -17.02 -11.51
CA SER A 57 1.37 -17.61 -12.47
C SER A 57 -0.06 -17.76 -11.90
N GLN A 58 -0.22 -17.81 -10.58
CA GLN A 58 -1.53 -17.91 -9.92
C GLN A 58 -2.23 -16.55 -9.79
N ILE A 59 -1.51 -15.43 -9.96
CA ILE A 59 -2.07 -14.09 -9.76
C ILE A 59 -3.35 -13.86 -10.58
N PRO A 60 -3.39 -14.16 -11.90
CA PRO A 60 -4.60 -13.97 -12.68
C PRO A 60 -5.78 -14.79 -12.15
N GLU A 61 -5.55 -16.08 -11.87
CA GLU A 61 -6.59 -17.00 -11.39
C GLU A 61 -7.14 -16.58 -10.02
N LYS A 62 -6.28 -16.25 -9.06
CA LYS A 62 -6.68 -15.88 -7.70
C LYS A 62 -7.41 -14.54 -7.68
N LEU A 63 -6.95 -13.56 -8.47
CA LEU A 63 -7.54 -12.22 -8.48
C LEU A 63 -8.86 -12.16 -9.27
N THR A 64 -9.07 -12.99 -10.30
CA THR A 64 -10.35 -13.01 -11.04
C THR A 64 -11.51 -13.62 -10.26
N GLN A 65 -11.25 -14.31 -9.14
CA GLN A 65 -12.30 -14.81 -8.24
C GLN A 65 -13.04 -13.67 -7.52
N TYR A 66 -12.44 -12.48 -7.45
CA TYR A 66 -13.05 -11.31 -6.85
C TYR A 66 -13.85 -10.53 -7.89
N ALA A 67 -15.09 -10.18 -7.56
CA ALA A 67 -15.95 -9.40 -8.45
C ALA A 67 -15.32 -8.06 -8.85
N PHE A 68 -14.50 -7.47 -7.97
CA PHE A 68 -13.78 -6.24 -8.26
C PHE A 68 -12.53 -6.10 -7.40
N ILE A 69 -11.44 -5.58 -7.99
CA ILE A 69 -10.20 -5.24 -7.29
C ILE A 69 -9.81 -3.81 -7.65
N GLY A 70 -10.06 -2.87 -6.74
CA GLY A 70 -9.60 -1.49 -6.85
C GLY A 70 -8.19 -1.26 -6.31
N VAL A 71 -7.60 -0.12 -6.64
CA VAL A 71 -6.27 0.33 -6.18
C VAL A 71 -6.42 1.63 -5.38
N THR A 72 -5.79 1.70 -4.21
CA THR A 72 -5.93 2.81 -3.25
C THR A 72 -5.42 4.13 -3.82
N GLU A 73 -4.33 4.10 -4.58
CA GLU A 73 -3.75 5.27 -5.26
C GLU A 73 -4.66 5.83 -6.36
N LYS A 74 -5.59 5.01 -6.86
CA LYS A 74 -6.64 5.36 -7.84
C LYS A 74 -8.01 5.21 -7.19
N PHE A 75 -8.19 5.73 -5.98
CA PHE A 75 -9.41 5.49 -5.19
C PHE A 75 -10.68 5.91 -5.91
N GLU A 76 -10.73 7.15 -6.38
CA GLU A 76 -11.91 7.69 -7.07
C GLU A 76 -12.26 6.89 -8.33
N GLU A 77 -11.29 6.65 -9.20
CA GLU A 77 -11.42 5.81 -10.41
C GLU A 77 -11.89 4.39 -10.06
N SER A 78 -11.31 3.78 -9.02
CA SER A 78 -11.72 2.44 -8.56
C SER A 78 -13.17 2.43 -8.10
N CYS A 79 -13.58 3.46 -7.36
CA CYS A 79 -14.94 3.57 -6.86
C CYS A 79 -15.95 3.86 -7.98
N GLN A 80 -15.60 4.69 -8.97
CA GLN A 80 -16.42 4.95 -10.16
C GLN A 80 -16.61 3.69 -11.01
N LEU A 81 -15.54 2.92 -11.25
CA LEU A 81 -15.61 1.65 -11.99
C LEU A 81 -16.50 0.63 -11.27
N LEU A 82 -16.32 0.47 -9.95
CA LEU A 82 -17.18 -0.41 -9.15
C LEU A 82 -18.65 0.03 -9.22
N ALA A 83 -18.92 1.33 -9.09
CA ALA A 83 -20.28 1.89 -9.17
C ALA A 83 -20.94 1.60 -10.53
N GLY A 84 -20.18 1.72 -11.63
CA GLY A 84 -20.62 1.32 -12.96
C GLY A 84 -20.96 -0.16 -13.06
N MET A 85 -20.13 -1.05 -12.48
CA MET A 85 -20.36 -2.51 -12.49
C MET A 85 -21.63 -2.92 -11.76
N ILE A 86 -22.00 -2.22 -10.69
CA ILE A 86 -23.21 -2.52 -9.89
C ILE A 86 -24.40 -1.62 -10.25
N ASN A 87 -24.29 -0.84 -11.33
CA ASN A 87 -25.31 0.09 -11.83
C ASN A 87 -25.85 1.06 -10.76
N ILE A 88 -24.95 1.62 -9.96
CA ILE A 88 -25.26 2.64 -8.96
C ILE A 88 -24.62 3.97 -9.38
N SER A 89 -25.37 5.06 -9.25
CA SER A 89 -24.82 6.41 -9.39
C SER A 89 -24.12 6.82 -8.10
N THR A 90 -22.87 7.24 -8.20
CA THR A 90 -22.07 7.69 -7.05
C THR A 90 -21.39 9.00 -7.36
N SER A 91 -21.53 9.98 -6.48
CA SER A 91 -20.77 11.24 -6.50
C SER A 91 -19.62 11.15 -5.50
N PHE A 92 -18.52 10.50 -5.90
CA PHE A 92 -17.29 10.47 -5.09
C PHE A 92 -16.54 11.80 -5.19
N ASN A 93 -17.01 12.83 -4.49
CA ASN A 93 -16.35 14.15 -4.45
C ASN A 93 -15.24 14.25 -3.38
N GLN A 94 -14.72 13.12 -2.89
CA GLN A 94 -13.68 13.11 -1.86
C GLN A 94 -12.35 12.64 -2.42
N SER A 95 -11.36 13.55 -2.39
CA SER A 95 -9.96 13.16 -2.49
C SER A 95 -9.59 12.37 -1.22
N PHE A 96 -9.50 11.05 -1.34
CA PHE A 96 -9.03 10.22 -0.24
C PHE A 96 -7.53 10.41 -0.03
N PHE A 97 -7.16 11.35 0.84
CA PHE A 97 -5.79 11.47 1.29
C PHE A 97 -5.58 10.59 2.51
N ASN A 98 -4.90 9.45 2.32
CA ASN A 98 -4.49 8.59 3.44
C ASN A 98 -3.34 9.25 4.22
N LYS A 99 -3.63 10.35 4.93
CA LYS A 99 -2.67 11.06 5.79
C LYS A 99 -2.48 10.26 7.07
N THR A 100 -1.58 9.29 7.02
CA THR A 100 -1.03 8.76 8.26
C THR A 100 -0.32 9.92 8.98
N LYS A 101 -0.69 10.23 10.22
CA LYS A 101 -0.07 11.34 10.98
C LYS A 101 1.42 11.03 11.14
N ARG A 102 2.27 11.81 10.47
CA ARG A 102 3.73 11.75 10.48
C ARG A 102 4.24 13.16 10.81
N THR A 103 5.24 13.29 11.66
CA THR A 103 5.96 14.57 11.86
C THR A 103 6.61 15.00 10.54
N SER A 104 6.78 16.30 10.30
CA SER A 104 7.43 16.82 9.09
C SER A 104 8.84 16.23 8.90
N ALA A 105 9.68 16.25 9.95
CA ALA A 105 11.05 15.75 9.89
C ALA A 105 11.14 14.27 9.44
N VAL A 106 10.32 13.39 10.02
CA VAL A 106 10.27 11.98 9.60
C VAL A 106 9.78 11.83 8.16
N ARG A 107 8.81 12.63 7.72
CA ARG A 107 8.33 12.63 6.33
C ARG A 107 9.46 13.01 5.37
N ASP A 108 10.24 14.02 5.71
CA ASP A 108 11.30 14.53 4.86
C ASP A 108 12.43 13.50 4.70
N ILE A 109 12.81 12.81 5.79
CA ILE A 109 13.81 11.73 5.74
C ILE A 109 13.29 10.55 4.89
N ILE A 110 12.02 10.16 5.04
CA ILE A 110 11.43 9.11 4.19
C ILE A 110 11.46 9.52 2.73
N ASN A 111 11.02 10.73 2.40
CA ASN A 111 10.99 11.21 1.02
C ASN A 111 12.40 11.27 0.41
N LYS A 112 13.40 11.73 1.17
CA LYS A 112 14.81 11.77 0.74
C LYS A 112 15.36 10.38 0.41
N ASN A 113 14.92 9.34 1.12
CA ASN A 113 15.42 7.99 0.97
C ASN A 113 14.43 7.04 0.26
N TYR A 114 13.33 7.56 -0.27
CA TYR A 114 12.23 6.74 -0.77
C TYR A 114 12.67 5.79 -1.90
N GLY A 115 13.53 6.25 -2.81
CA GLY A 115 14.09 5.42 -3.87
C GLY A 115 14.88 4.22 -3.34
N ASN A 116 15.69 4.43 -2.29
CA ASN A 116 16.47 3.35 -1.68
C ASN A 116 15.57 2.33 -0.98
N LEU A 117 14.58 2.82 -0.22
CA LEU A 117 13.56 1.98 0.41
C LEU A 117 12.78 1.17 -0.62
N MET A 118 12.43 1.79 -1.75
CA MET A 118 11.73 1.13 -2.85
C MET A 118 12.54 -0.02 -3.43
N SER A 119 13.78 0.25 -3.85
CA SER A 119 14.63 -0.75 -4.48
C SER A 119 14.87 -1.95 -3.54
N ALA A 120 15.22 -1.68 -2.28
CA ALA A 120 15.49 -2.72 -1.30
C ALA A 120 14.25 -3.55 -0.93
N HIS A 121 13.08 -2.91 -0.87
CA HIS A 121 11.83 -3.60 -0.56
C HIS A 121 11.34 -4.45 -1.74
N GLN A 122 11.48 -3.96 -2.97
CA GLN A 122 11.01 -4.63 -4.18
C GLN A 122 11.82 -5.91 -4.49
N GLU A 123 13.12 -5.93 -4.23
CA GLU A 123 14.01 -7.07 -4.53
C GLU A 123 13.54 -8.40 -3.91
N PHE A 124 12.79 -8.34 -2.80
CA PHE A 124 12.36 -9.52 -2.06
C PHE A 124 10.86 -9.52 -1.75
N ASN A 125 10.04 -8.79 -2.53
CA ASN A 125 8.61 -8.71 -2.27
C ASN A 125 7.79 -8.94 -3.54
N ASP A 126 7.14 -10.09 -3.59
CA ASP A 126 6.30 -10.53 -4.70
C ASP A 126 4.95 -9.77 -4.77
N ASP A 127 4.58 -9.04 -3.71
CA ASP A 127 3.36 -8.21 -3.68
C ASP A 127 3.36 -7.16 -4.82
N TYR A 128 4.53 -6.78 -5.34
CA TYR A 128 4.63 -5.85 -6.46
C TYR A 128 4.02 -6.43 -7.73
N SER A 129 4.23 -7.71 -8.02
CA SER A 129 3.64 -8.38 -9.20
C SER A 129 2.11 -8.44 -9.08
N ILE A 130 1.59 -8.69 -7.87
CA ILE A 130 0.15 -8.68 -7.58
C ILE A 130 -0.43 -7.27 -7.77
N TYR A 131 0.22 -6.25 -7.19
CA TYR A 131 -0.19 -4.86 -7.31
C TYR A 131 -0.18 -4.39 -8.77
N ASN A 132 0.87 -4.70 -9.52
CA ASN A 132 1.01 -4.32 -10.93
C ASN A 132 -0.05 -5.00 -11.81
N TYR A 133 -0.36 -6.27 -11.54
CA TYR A 133 -1.46 -6.95 -12.23
C TYR A 133 -2.79 -6.23 -12.01
N ALA A 134 -3.13 -5.92 -10.76
CA ALA A 134 -4.36 -5.21 -10.44
C ALA A 134 -4.41 -3.81 -11.06
N LEU A 135 -3.29 -3.08 -11.03
CA LEU A 135 -3.17 -1.75 -11.64
C LEU A 135 -3.37 -1.80 -13.16
N ASN A 136 -2.84 -2.81 -13.84
CA ASN A 136 -3.01 -3.00 -15.28
C ASN A 136 -4.44 -3.42 -15.64
N LYS A 137 -5.05 -4.30 -14.84
CA LYS A 137 -6.49 -4.64 -14.97
C LYS A 137 -7.36 -3.40 -14.89
N LEU A 138 -7.13 -2.54 -13.90
CA LEU A 138 -7.90 -1.32 -13.69
C LEU A 138 -7.81 -0.33 -14.88
N LYS A 139 -6.62 -0.21 -15.50
CA LYS A 139 -6.41 0.65 -16.69
C LYS A 139 -7.09 0.13 -17.96
N ASN A 140 -7.42 -1.16 -18.00
CA ASN A 140 -8.02 -1.84 -19.15
C ASN A 140 -9.53 -2.09 -18.95
N CYS A 141 -10.12 -1.56 -17.88
CA CYS A 141 -11.56 -1.52 -17.65
C CYS A 141 -12.14 -0.22 -18.23
#